data_AF-A0A6V7M153-F1
#
_entry.id   AF-A0A6V7M153-F1
#
_cell.length_a   1.000
_cell.length_b   1.000
_cell.length_c   1.000
_cell.angle_alpha   90.00
_cell.angle_beta   90.00
_cell.angle_gamma   90.00
#
_symmetry.space_group_name_H-M   'P 1'
#
loop_
_entity.id
_entity.type
_entity.pdbx_description
1 polymer ?
#
loop_
_entity_poly.entity_id
_entity_poly.type
_entity_poly.pdbx_seq_one_letter_code
_entity_poly.pdbx_strand_id
1 'polypeptide(L)'
;GLLVVHLPDGPTAHFKLSNVKITPELKRSHKEITEHRPEVILNNFTTRLGYTISRMLGALFHYQPEFKGRRAVTFHNQRDYIFFRHH
;
A
#
# COMPACT_ATOMS: atom_id res chain seq x y z
N GLY A 1 2.61 0.83 15.62
CA GLY A 1 1.94 1.62 14.58
C GLY A 1 2.89 1.81 13.42
N LEU A 2 2.44 2.45 12.34
CA LEU A 2 3.26 2.86 11.21
C LEU A 2 3.19 4.38 11.09
N LEU A 3 4.32 5.05 10.98
CA LEU A 3 4.40 6.50 10.76
C LEU A 3 4.93 6.74 9.35
N VAL A 4 4.17 7.45 8.53
CA VAL A 4 4.58 7.86 7.17
C VAL A 4 4.76 9.36 7.17
N VAL A 5 5.96 9.82 6.87
CA VAL A 5 6.33 11.25 6.83
C VAL A 5 6.88 11.56 5.45
N HIS A 6 6.29 12.54 4.77
CA HIS A 6 6.84 13.05 3.51
C HIS A 6 7.81 14.19 3.80
N LEU A 7 9.05 14.09 3.35
CA LEU A 7 10.10 15.09 3.57
C LEU A 7 10.23 16.05 2.37
N PRO A 8 10.80 17.25 2.54
CA PRO A 8 11.27 17.82 3.81
C PRO A 8 10.15 18.33 4.73
N ASP A 9 9.11 18.94 4.18
CA ASP A 9 8.03 19.62 4.94
C ASP A 9 6.63 19.11 4.55
N GLY A 10 6.53 17.82 4.30
CA GLY A 10 5.30 17.18 3.86
C GLY A 10 4.43 16.65 5.02
N PRO A 11 3.23 16.16 4.68
CA PRO A 11 2.30 15.66 5.68
C PRO A 11 2.80 14.39 6.37
N THR A 12 2.34 14.20 7.60
CA THR A 12 2.59 13.00 8.42
C THR A 12 1.29 12.26 8.67
N ALA A 13 1.30 10.94 8.51
CA ALA A 13 0.18 10.07 8.85
C ALA A 13 0.64 8.96 9.81
N HIS A 14 -0.07 8.81 10.93
CA HIS A 14 0.14 7.73 11.88
C HIS A 14 -0.99 6.70 11.77
N PHE A 15 -0.62 5.45 11.48
CA PHE A 15 -1.54 4.34 11.31
C PHE A 15 -1.41 3.34 12.46
N LYS A 16 -2.55 2.88 12.96
CA LYS A 16 -2.61 1.66 13.77
C LYS A 16 -2.59 0.46 12.83
N LEU A 17 -1.62 -0.44 13.03
CA LEU A 17 -1.57 -1.72 12.33
C LEU A 17 -2.33 -2.76 13.14
N SER A 18 -3.22 -3.49 12.47
CA SER A 18 -4.01 -4.58 13.03
C SER A 18 -3.98 -5.76 12.04
N ASN A 19 -4.06 -6.99 12.55
CA ASN A 19 -4.13 -8.22 11.75
C ASN A 19 -2.96 -8.39 10.75
N VAL A 20 -1.75 -8.04 11.17
CA VAL A 20 -0.55 -8.16 10.33
C VAL A 20 -0.24 -9.64 10.08
N LYS A 21 -0.08 -10.00 8.80
CA LYS A 21 0.36 -11.33 8.36
C LYS A 21 1.60 -11.19 7.49
N ILE A 22 2.72 -11.75 7.96
CA ILE A 22 3.98 -11.77 7.21
C ILE A 22 4.05 -13.00 6.29
N THR A 23 4.94 -12.95 5.30
CA THR A 23 5.08 -13.97 4.24
C THR A 23 5.16 -15.42 4.77
N PRO A 24 5.94 -15.72 5.84
CA PRO A 24 5.96 -17.06 6.43
C PRO A 24 4.62 -17.52 6.99
N GLU A 25 3.87 -16.64 7.65
CA GLU A 25 2.54 -16.96 8.19
C GLU A 25 1.50 -17.24 7.09
N LEU A 26 1.72 -16.68 5.90
CA LEU A 26 0.88 -16.91 4.71
C LEU A 26 1.28 -18.16 3.94
N LYS A 27 2.27 -18.94 4.44
CA LYS A 27 2.86 -20.10 3.73
C LYS A 27 3.33 -19.75 2.32
N ARG A 28 3.81 -18.52 2.12
CA ARG A 28 4.41 -18.05 0.86
C ARG A 28 5.91 -17.87 1.03
N SER A 29 6.63 -17.87 -0.07
CA SER A 29 8.07 -17.57 -0.06
C SER A 29 8.32 -16.14 -0.54
N HIS A 30 9.20 -15.41 0.16
CA HIS A 30 9.64 -14.10 -0.34
C HIS A 30 10.37 -14.21 -1.69
N LYS A 31 10.86 -15.40 -2.05
CA LYS A 31 11.51 -15.67 -3.34
C LYS A 31 10.52 -15.65 -4.52
N GLU A 32 9.23 -15.79 -4.25
CA GLU A 32 8.16 -15.69 -5.26
C GLU A 32 7.83 -14.23 -5.60
N ILE A 33 8.33 -13.28 -4.78
CA ILE A 33 8.12 -11.85 -4.98
C ILE A 33 9.21 -11.33 -5.93
N THR A 34 8.85 -11.11 -7.19
CA THR A 34 9.77 -10.59 -8.22
C THR A 34 10.13 -9.13 -7.98
N GLU A 35 11.23 -8.66 -8.57
CA GLU A 35 11.71 -7.28 -8.43
C GLU A 35 10.86 -6.25 -9.21
N HIS A 36 10.00 -6.71 -10.11
CA HIS A 36 9.17 -5.85 -10.94
C HIS A 36 8.32 -4.88 -10.13
N ARG A 37 8.25 -3.63 -10.60
CA ARG A 37 7.42 -2.58 -10.00
C ARG A 37 5.93 -2.95 -10.08
N PRO A 38 5.21 -3.02 -8.95
CA PRO A 38 3.82 -3.42 -8.96
C PRO A 38 2.91 -2.31 -9.49
N GLU A 39 1.76 -2.71 -10.04
CA GLU A 39 0.61 -1.81 -10.17
C GLU A 39 0.02 -1.50 -8.79
N VAL A 40 -0.41 -0.26 -8.58
CA VAL A 40 -0.98 0.21 -7.30
C VAL A 40 -2.47 0.45 -7.46
N ILE A 41 -3.27 -0.34 -6.75
CA ILE A 41 -4.72 -0.28 -6.77
C ILE A 41 -5.20 0.43 -5.50
N LEU A 42 -5.89 1.56 -5.66
CA LEU A 42 -6.44 2.37 -4.57
C LEU A 42 -7.98 2.34 -4.64
N ASN A 43 -8.62 1.61 -3.74
CA ASN A 43 -10.07 1.39 -3.76
C ASN A 43 -10.78 2.10 -2.60
N ASN A 44 -11.94 2.69 -2.88
CA ASN A 44 -12.87 3.27 -1.90
C ASN A 44 -12.32 4.46 -1.07
N PHE A 45 -11.40 5.24 -1.65
CA PHE A 45 -10.94 6.51 -1.10
C PHE A 45 -11.74 7.68 -1.71
N THR A 46 -12.99 7.87 -1.29
CA THR A 46 -13.93 8.81 -1.93
C THR A 46 -14.06 10.16 -1.23
N THR A 47 -13.64 10.27 0.04
CA THR A 47 -13.70 11.52 0.79
C THR A 47 -12.48 12.39 0.49
N ARG A 48 -12.56 13.70 0.77
CA ARG A 48 -11.40 14.62 0.64
C ARG A 48 -10.17 14.14 1.44
N LEU A 49 -10.40 13.66 2.66
CA LEU A 49 -9.35 13.03 3.46
C LEU A 49 -8.86 11.73 2.80
N GLY A 50 -9.79 10.89 2.33
CA GLY A 50 -9.48 9.66 1.61
C GLY A 50 -8.56 9.88 0.41
N TYR A 51 -8.83 10.89 -0.43
CA TYR A 51 -7.96 11.25 -1.56
C TYR A 51 -6.56 11.69 -1.12
N THR A 52 -6.45 12.39 0.01
CA THR A 52 -5.14 12.80 0.55
C THR A 52 -4.34 11.60 1.02
N ILE A 53 -4.98 10.69 1.75
CA ILE A 53 -4.37 9.46 2.25
C ILE A 53 -4.03 8.51 1.10
N SER A 54 -4.90 8.36 0.10
CA SER A 54 -4.65 7.49 -1.05
C SER A 54 -3.48 7.99 -1.89
N ARG A 55 -3.37 9.31 -2.09
CA ARG A 55 -2.22 9.91 -2.77
C ARG A 55 -0.92 9.72 -1.98
N MET A 56 -0.95 9.90 -0.66
CA MET A 56 0.21 9.65 0.20
C MET A 56 0.65 8.18 0.14
N LEU A 57 -0.28 7.23 0.27
CA LEU A 57 0.02 5.79 0.21
C LEU A 57 0.48 5.36 -1.19
N GLY A 58 -0.12 5.89 -2.25
CA GLY A 58 0.27 5.61 -3.64
C GLY A 58 1.68 6.12 -3.96
N ALA A 59 2.07 7.26 -3.40
CA ALA A 59 3.40 7.84 -3.59
C ALA A 59 4.55 7.03 -2.96
N LEU A 60 4.24 6.01 -2.15
CA LEU A 60 5.25 5.07 -1.63
C LEU A 60 5.77 4.11 -2.70
N PHE A 61 5.09 4.02 -3.84
CA PHE A 61 5.44 3.13 -4.95
C PHE A 61 5.85 3.94 -6.17
N HIS A 62 6.62 3.28 -7.04
CA HIS A 62 7.05 3.89 -8.30
C HIS A 62 5.84 4.11 -9.22
N TYR A 63 5.76 5.31 -9.83
CA TYR A 63 4.61 5.71 -10.65
C TYR A 63 4.42 4.88 -11.93
N GLN A 64 5.51 4.37 -12.51
CA GLN A 64 5.49 3.46 -13.66
C GLN A 64 5.54 1.99 -13.21
N PRO A 65 4.46 1.21 -13.37
CA PRO A 65 4.43 -0.22 -13.10
C PRO A 65 5.04 -1.04 -14.25
N GLU A 66 5.52 -2.23 -13.91
CA GLU A 66 6.04 -3.21 -14.88
C GLU A 66 5.07 -4.38 -15.04
N PHE A 67 4.15 -4.25 -16.00
CA PHE A 67 3.07 -5.23 -16.20
C PHE A 67 3.56 -6.65 -16.53
N LYS A 68 4.75 -6.80 -17.11
CA LYS A 68 5.36 -8.12 -17.40
C LYS A 68 5.48 -8.98 -16.13
N GLY A 69 5.78 -8.35 -14.99
CA GLY A 69 5.94 -9.03 -13.71
C GLY A 69 4.64 -9.51 -13.07
N ARG A 70 3.48 -9.03 -13.56
CA ARG A 70 2.14 -9.33 -13.03
C ARG A 70 2.04 -9.15 -11.51
N ARG A 71 2.72 -8.13 -10.96
CA ARG A 71 2.64 -7.76 -9.55
C ARG A 71 1.64 -6.63 -9.36
N ALA A 72 0.81 -6.75 -8.33
CA ALA A 72 -0.10 -5.70 -7.92
C ALA A 72 -0.12 -5.57 -6.39
N VAL A 73 -0.24 -4.34 -5.91
CA VAL A 73 -0.51 -4.03 -4.50
C VAL A 73 -1.82 -3.30 -4.40
N THR A 74 -2.63 -3.66 -3.42
CA THR A 74 -3.95 -3.08 -3.23
C THR A 74 -4.04 -2.42 -1.87
N PHE A 75 -4.54 -1.19 -1.85
CA PHE A 75 -5.08 -0.53 -0.67
C PHE A 75 -6.58 -0.42 -0.84
N HIS A 76 -7.34 -1.15 -0.04
CA HIS A 76 -8.79 -1.13 -0.07
C HIS A 76 -9.34 -0.52 1.22
N ASN A 77 -10.01 0.62 1.11
CA ASN A 77 -10.62 1.30 2.24
C ASN A 77 -12.05 0.81 2.48
N GLN A 78 -12.35 0.34 3.69
CA GLN A 78 -13.69 -0.05 4.09
C GLN A 78 -13.96 0.41 5.52
N ARG A 79 -14.87 1.37 5.70
CA ARG A 79 -15.24 1.95 7.02
C ARG A 79 -14.01 2.38 7.83
N ASP A 80 -13.13 3.16 7.20
CA ASP A 80 -11.87 3.67 7.75
C ASP A 80 -10.83 2.59 8.11
N TYR A 81 -11.07 1.35 7.67
CA TYR A 81 -10.08 0.27 7.73
C TYR A 81 -9.45 0.07 6.35
N ILE A 82 -8.13 0.27 6.27
CA ILE A 82 -7.38 0.09 5.02
C ILE A 82 -6.78 -1.30 5.01
N PHE A 83 -7.29 -2.16 4.14
CA PHE A 83 -6.71 -3.47 3.86
C PHE A 83 -5.59 -3.32 2.84
N PHE A 84 -4.37 -3.67 3.24
CA PHE A 84 -3.21 -3.75 2.35
C PHE A 84 -2.94 -5.20 1.97
N ARG A 85 -2.75 -5.46 0.67
CA ARG A 85 -2.38 -6.80 0.19
C ARG A 85 -1.41 -6.73 -0.99
N HIS A 86 -0.46 -7.65 -0.98
CA HIS A 86 0.37 -7.98 -2.12
C HIS A 86 -0.22 -9.17 -2.88
N HIS A 87 -0.34 -9.04 -4.19
CA HIS A 87 -0.80 -10.09 -5.10
C HIS A 87 0.39 -10.68 -5.86
#